data_AF-A0A4R3LNY3-F1
#
_entry.id   AF-A0A4R3LNY3-F1
#
_cell.length_a   1.000
_cell.length_b   1.000
_cell.length_c   1.000
_cell.angle_alpha   90.00
_cell.angle_beta   90.00
_cell.angle_gamma   90.00
#
_symmetry.space_group_name_H-M   'P 1'
#
loop_
_entity.id
_entity.type
_entity.pdbx_description
1 polymer ?
#
loop_
_entity_poly.entity_id
_entity_poly.type
_entity_poly.pdbx_seq_one_letter_code
_entity_poly.pdbx_strand_id
1 'polypeptide(L)'
;MRNRKGQQGFTLVEMAVVLVIIGLILGAVMIGKDVQRNAEYVKVKQKFVDQWVVAYNTFHSRVGVPPGDDQTAPRLMVNGANYTNAGGPISGGDMTGVTPPPAICHGSAGPGMSGFQPGDAFSLHGLMDRAGVRMPPGRAEGFEDRYVYLDSNGNPQEVQVCFQWNPPATPTLRSHAATASWPSPTR
;
A
#
# COMPACT_ATOMS: atom_id res chain seq x y z
N MET A 1 45.95 -12.32 -64.27
CA MET A 1 44.97 -11.22 -64.19
C MET A 1 44.28 -11.30 -62.84
N ARG A 2 44.55 -10.37 -61.90
CA ARG A 2 44.07 -10.47 -60.51
C ARG A 2 42.90 -9.52 -60.33
N ASN A 3 41.70 -10.08 -60.26
CA ASN A 3 40.45 -9.33 -60.17
C ASN A 3 40.32 -8.71 -58.77
N ARG A 4 40.53 -7.40 -58.63
CA ARG A 4 40.24 -6.66 -57.39
C ARG A 4 38.73 -6.46 -57.32
N LYS A 5 38.02 -7.31 -56.57
CA LYS A 5 36.67 -6.99 -56.10
C LYS A 5 36.79 -5.74 -55.22
N GLY A 6 36.27 -4.61 -55.69
CA GLY A 6 36.24 -3.37 -54.93
C GLY A 6 35.51 -3.64 -53.60
N GLN A 7 36.19 -3.43 -52.49
CA GLN A 7 35.56 -3.39 -51.18
C GLN A 7 34.67 -2.15 -51.15
N GLN A 8 33.36 -2.33 -51.31
CA GLN A 8 32.37 -1.32 -50.98
C GLN A 8 32.42 -1.15 -49.46
N GLY A 9 33.14 -0.13 -49.00
CA GLY A 9 33.11 0.29 -47.61
C GLY A 9 31.75 0.91 -47.29
N PHE A 10 31.13 0.47 -46.21
CA PHE A 10 29.91 1.09 -45.68
C PHE A 10 30.13 2.59 -45.50
N THR A 11 29.20 3.38 -46.02
CA THR A 11 29.30 4.83 -45.91
C THR A 11 29.05 5.26 -44.46
N LEU A 12 29.67 6.34 -44.00
CA LEU A 12 29.37 6.95 -42.69
C LEU A 12 27.87 7.23 -42.52
N VAL A 13 27.18 7.55 -43.62
CA VAL A 13 25.74 7.82 -43.68
C VAL A 13 24.93 6.58 -43.34
N GLU A 14 25.35 5.40 -43.81
CA GLU A 14 24.67 4.13 -43.57
C GLU A 14 24.66 3.77 -42.08
N MET A 15 25.80 3.93 -41.40
CA MET A 15 25.88 3.67 -39.96
C MET A 15 25.21 4.78 -39.13
N ALA A 16 25.23 6.03 -39.60
CA ALA A 16 24.57 7.14 -38.93
C ALA A 16 23.04 6.97 -38.88
N VAL A 17 22.41 6.55 -39.98
CA VAL A 17 20.97 6.30 -40.02
C VAL A 17 20.59 5.13 -39.11
N VAL A 18 21.41 4.07 -39.05
CA VAL A 18 21.17 2.92 -38.18
C VAL A 18 21.19 3.32 -36.70
N LEU A 19 22.16 4.13 -36.27
CA LEU A 19 22.22 4.60 -34.87
C LEU A 19 21.03 5.49 -34.50
N VAL A 20 20.58 6.34 -35.43
CA VAL A 20 19.36 7.15 -35.23
C VAL A 20 18.13 6.27 -35.07
N ILE A 21 17.96 5.25 -35.92
CA ILE A 21 16.82 4.33 -35.84
C ILE A 21 16.84 3.55 -34.52
N ILE A 22 18.00 3.03 -34.10
CA ILE A 22 18.14 2.33 -32.80
C ILE A 22 17.83 3.29 -31.64
N GLY A 23 18.32 4.54 -31.69
CA GLY A 23 18.03 5.56 -30.68
C GLY A 23 16.54 5.88 -30.57
N LEU A 24 15.83 5.99 -31.70
CA LEU A 24 14.39 6.25 -31.74
C LEU A 24 13.57 5.06 -31.19
N ILE A 25 13.93 3.83 -31.55
CA ILE A 25 13.26 2.62 -31.05
C ILE A 25 13.45 2.49 -29.54
N LEU A 26 14.67 2.65 -29.04
CA LEU A 26 14.96 2.59 -27.61
C LEU A 26 14.25 3.70 -26.83
N GLY A 27 14.19 4.92 -27.38
CA GLY A 27 13.45 6.03 -26.79
C GLY A 27 11.95 5.76 -26.65
N ALA A 28 11.31 5.15 -27.66
CA ALA A 28 9.90 4.80 -27.61
C ALA A 28 9.58 3.69 -26.59
N VAL A 29 10.44 2.67 -26.46
CA VAL A 29 10.22 1.54 -25.52
C VAL A 29 10.37 1.99 -24.07
N MET A 30 11.27 2.93 -23.77
CA MET A 30 11.46 3.42 -22.39
C MET A 30 10.17 4.03 -21.81
N ILE A 31 9.41 4.79 -22.59
CA ILE A 31 8.18 5.45 -22.16
C ILE A 31 7.07 4.42 -21.86
N GLY A 32 7.00 3.33 -22.62
CA GLY A 32 5.96 2.30 -22.43
C GLY A 32 6.06 1.55 -21.11
N LYS A 33 7.27 1.35 -20.57
CA LYS A 33 7.50 0.59 -19.33
C LYS A 33 7.01 1.32 -18.09
N ASP A 34 7.13 2.64 -18.04
CA ASP A 34 6.66 3.45 -16.90
C ASP A 34 5.13 3.60 -16.87
N VAL A 35 4.50 3.68 -18.05
CA VAL A 35 3.03 3.71 -18.16
C VAL A 35 2.42 2.38 -17.71
N GLN A 36 3.02 1.25 -18.10
CA GLN A 36 2.54 -0.08 -17.70
C GLN A 36 2.67 -0.30 -16.19
N ARG A 37 3.78 0.14 -15.58
CA ARG A 37 3.96 0.14 -14.11
C ARG A 37 2.87 0.92 -13.39
N ASN A 38 2.61 2.14 -13.83
CA ASN A 38 1.57 2.98 -13.24
C ASN A 38 0.18 2.36 -13.38
N ALA A 39 -0.11 1.69 -14.51
CA ALA A 39 -1.38 1.02 -14.72
C ALA A 39 -1.60 -0.15 -13.74
N GLU A 40 -0.57 -0.94 -13.44
CA GLU A 40 -0.66 -2.02 -12.45
C GLU A 40 -0.88 -1.49 -11.03
N TYR A 41 -0.16 -0.44 -10.63
CA TYR A 41 -0.38 0.21 -9.33
C TYR A 41 -1.79 0.77 -9.19
N VAL A 42 -2.29 1.44 -10.23
CA VAL A 42 -3.66 1.98 -10.24
C VAL A 42 -4.69 0.86 -10.12
N LYS A 43 -4.47 -0.27 -10.82
CA LYS A 43 -5.34 -1.44 -10.72
C LYS A 43 -5.38 -2.02 -9.32
N VAL A 44 -4.22 -2.20 -8.67
CA VAL A 44 -4.14 -2.68 -7.28
C VAL A 44 -4.88 -1.72 -6.35
N LYS A 45 -4.65 -0.41 -6.46
CA LYS A 45 -5.36 0.58 -5.66
C LYS A 45 -6.88 0.46 -5.81
N GLN A 46 -7.38 0.47 -7.04
CA GLN A 46 -8.82 0.45 -7.33
C GLN A 46 -9.51 -0.85 -6.95
N LYS A 47 -8.87 -2.00 -7.18
CA LYS A 47 -9.49 -3.30 -6.97
C LYS A 47 -9.33 -3.81 -5.54
N PHE A 48 -8.25 -3.42 -4.86
CA PHE A 48 -7.92 -3.96 -3.56
C PHE A 48 -7.99 -2.91 -2.45
N VAL A 49 -7.18 -1.85 -2.55
CA VAL A 49 -7.08 -0.84 -1.47
C VAL A 49 -8.41 -0.09 -1.27
N ASP A 50 -9.06 0.33 -2.36
CA ASP A 50 -10.32 1.08 -2.29
C ASP A 50 -11.47 0.24 -1.68
N GLN A 51 -11.45 -1.09 -1.84
CA GLN A 51 -12.44 -1.98 -1.20
C GLN A 51 -12.24 -2.03 0.31
N TRP A 52 -10.99 -2.03 0.78
CA TRP A 52 -10.67 -1.93 2.20
C TRP A 52 -11.03 -0.58 2.81
N VAL A 53 -10.94 0.51 2.03
CA VAL A 53 -11.45 1.83 2.44
C VAL A 53 -12.96 1.81 2.65
N VAL A 54 -13.71 1.19 1.72
CA VAL A 54 -15.17 1.03 1.88
C VAL A 54 -15.52 0.16 3.08
N ALA A 55 -14.80 -0.95 3.29
CA ALA A 55 -15.01 -1.82 4.45
C ALA A 55 -14.74 -1.09 5.77
N TYR A 56 -13.66 -0.31 5.85
CA TYR A 56 -13.36 0.53 7.01
C TYR A 56 -14.48 1.54 7.29
N ASN A 57 -14.95 2.26 6.27
CA ASN A 57 -16.03 3.23 6.44
C ASN A 57 -17.33 2.54 6.89
N THR A 58 -17.63 1.37 6.33
CA THR A 58 -18.79 0.56 6.73
C THR A 58 -18.68 0.09 8.17
N PHE A 59 -17.48 -0.35 8.60
CA PHE A 59 -17.20 -0.69 9.99
C PHE A 59 -17.47 0.51 10.91
N HIS A 60 -16.85 1.65 10.59
CA HIS A 60 -16.97 2.85 11.39
C HIS A 60 -18.42 3.35 11.47
N SER A 61 -19.19 3.31 10.39
CA SER A 61 -20.62 3.66 10.40
C SER A 61 -21.48 2.72 11.24
N ARG A 62 -21.07 1.47 11.46
CA ARG A 62 -21.83 0.49 12.25
C ARG A 62 -21.46 0.49 13.72
N VAL A 63 -20.16 0.53 13.99
CA VAL A 63 -19.59 0.39 15.35
C VAL A 63 -19.44 1.76 16.02
N GLY A 64 -19.31 2.84 15.25
CA GLY A 64 -19.19 4.21 15.76
C GLY A 64 -17.80 4.57 16.29
N VAL A 65 -16.86 3.61 16.27
CA VAL A 65 -15.46 3.80 16.69
C VAL A 65 -14.52 3.12 15.67
N PRO A 66 -13.24 3.53 15.60
CA PRO A 66 -12.26 2.86 14.75
C PRO A 66 -12.08 1.37 15.11
N PRO A 67 -11.62 0.53 14.15
CA PRO A 67 -11.35 -0.88 14.41
C PRO A 67 -10.41 -1.09 15.61
N GLY A 68 -10.79 -1.99 16.51
CA GLY A 68 -10.02 -2.33 17.71
C GLY A 68 -10.07 -1.30 18.84
N ASP A 69 -10.90 -0.27 18.73
CA ASP A 69 -11.17 0.67 19.83
C ASP A 69 -12.28 0.16 20.77
N ASP A 70 -12.35 0.74 21.97
CA ASP A 70 -13.39 0.43 22.96
C ASP A 70 -14.64 1.29 22.72
N GLN A 71 -15.82 0.69 22.59
CA GLN A 71 -17.08 1.42 22.39
C GLN A 71 -17.58 2.15 23.65
N THR A 72 -17.21 1.65 24.83
CA THR A 72 -17.62 2.22 26.13
C THR A 72 -16.65 3.29 26.61
N ALA A 73 -15.41 3.25 26.15
CA ALA A 73 -14.37 4.23 26.43
C ALA A 73 -13.58 4.60 25.16
N PRO A 74 -14.25 5.26 24.17
CA PRO A 74 -13.67 5.50 22.86
C PRO A 74 -12.43 6.39 22.95
N ARG A 75 -11.32 5.87 22.43
CA ARG A 75 -10.09 6.62 22.29
C ARG A 75 -9.93 7.23 20.91
N LEU A 76 -10.82 6.96 19.96
CA LEU A 76 -10.78 7.42 18.57
C LEU A 76 -9.43 7.12 17.89
N MET A 77 -8.89 5.95 18.18
CA MET A 77 -7.63 5.43 17.62
C MET A 77 -7.87 4.02 17.14
N VAL A 78 -7.25 3.64 16.02
CA VAL A 78 -7.17 2.22 15.65
C VAL A 78 -6.46 1.47 16.77
N ASN A 79 -7.02 0.34 17.18
CA ASN A 79 -6.53 -0.44 18.32
C ASN A 79 -6.50 0.35 19.64
N GLY A 80 -7.41 1.32 19.78
CA GLY A 80 -7.48 2.21 20.94
C GLY A 80 -7.69 1.48 22.27
N ALA A 81 -8.31 0.29 22.28
CA ALA A 81 -8.47 -0.52 23.49
C ALA A 81 -7.11 -0.91 24.12
N ASN A 82 -6.08 -1.11 23.28
CA ASN A 82 -4.72 -1.47 23.72
C ASN A 82 -3.78 -0.28 23.85
N TYR A 83 -4.30 0.94 23.79
CA TYR A 83 -3.51 2.13 24.07
C TYR A 83 -3.22 2.25 25.56
N THR A 84 -2.03 1.82 25.97
CA THR A 84 -1.58 1.91 27.35
C THR A 84 -0.99 3.30 27.61
N ASN A 85 -1.84 4.25 27.95
CA ASN A 85 -1.40 5.48 28.59
C ASN A 85 -2.26 5.74 29.82
N ALA A 86 -1.71 5.42 31.00
CA ALA A 86 -2.34 5.67 32.28
C ALA A 86 -2.41 7.19 32.51
N GLY A 87 -3.50 7.83 32.09
CA GLY A 87 -3.73 9.27 32.26
C GLY A 87 -3.26 10.18 31.12
N GLY A 88 -2.91 9.62 29.96
CA GLY A 88 -2.56 10.40 28.76
C GLY A 88 -3.76 11.07 28.09
N PRO A 89 -3.54 12.01 27.14
CA PRO A 89 -4.63 12.66 26.43
C PRO A 89 -5.51 11.63 25.71
N ILE A 90 -6.82 11.73 25.90
CA ILE A 90 -7.80 11.17 24.98
C ILE A 90 -7.48 11.75 23.59
N SER A 91 -7.68 10.99 22.50
CA SER A 91 -7.57 11.53 21.15
C SER A 91 -8.31 12.86 21.05
N GLY A 92 -7.55 13.94 20.82
CA GLY A 92 -8.02 15.31 20.98
C GLY A 92 -7.04 16.27 21.68
N GLY A 93 -6.03 15.76 22.40
CA GLY A 93 -4.90 16.55 22.92
C GLY A 93 -3.71 16.67 21.94
N ASP A 94 -2.59 17.23 22.38
CA ASP A 94 -1.32 17.14 21.63
C ASP A 94 -0.81 15.69 21.67
N MET A 95 -0.79 15.04 20.50
CA MET A 95 -0.38 13.64 20.35
C MET A 95 0.90 13.46 19.53
N THR A 96 1.70 14.51 19.37
CA THR A 96 2.90 14.50 18.52
C THR A 96 4.01 13.57 19.03
N GLY A 97 4.13 13.39 20.35
CA GLY A 97 5.12 12.51 20.99
C GLY A 97 4.57 11.17 21.48
N VAL A 98 3.34 10.82 21.12
CA VAL A 98 2.67 9.63 21.63
C VAL A 98 3.14 8.38 20.88
N THR A 99 3.51 7.34 21.63
CA THR A 99 3.68 5.99 21.07
C THR A 99 2.31 5.44 20.69
N PRO A 100 2.03 5.19 19.40
CA PRO A 100 0.75 4.66 18.96
C PRO A 100 0.58 3.21 19.44
N PRO A 101 -0.66 2.73 19.61
CA PRO A 101 -0.89 1.30 19.82
C PRO A 101 -0.39 0.49 18.61
N PRO A 102 -0.13 -0.83 18.77
CA PRO A 102 0.26 -1.69 17.67
C PRO A 102 -0.80 -1.70 16.56
N ALA A 103 -0.36 -1.83 15.31
CA ALA A 103 -1.27 -1.91 14.16
C ALA A 103 -2.12 -3.19 14.20
N ILE A 104 -3.26 -3.15 13.51
CA ILE A 104 -4.15 -4.29 13.28
C ILE A 104 -3.79 -4.86 11.91
N CYS A 105 -3.13 -6.02 11.92
CA CYS A 105 -2.61 -6.73 10.75
C CYS A 105 -2.79 -8.24 10.91
N HIS A 106 -2.73 -9.00 9.81
CA HIS A 106 -2.64 -10.46 9.89
C HIS A 106 -1.18 -10.96 9.86
N GLY A 107 -0.68 -11.40 11.02
CA GLY A 107 0.58 -12.16 11.16
C GLY A 107 1.89 -11.36 11.12
N SER A 108 1.90 -10.13 10.60
CA SER A 108 3.10 -9.27 10.59
C SER A 108 2.74 -7.79 10.38
N ALA A 109 3.57 -6.90 10.91
CA ALA A 109 3.50 -5.47 10.62
C ALA A 109 4.25 -5.13 9.32
N GLY A 110 3.72 -4.19 8.54
CA GLY A 110 4.40 -3.65 7.37
C GLY A 110 5.58 -2.72 7.74
N PRO A 111 6.43 -2.35 6.76
CA PRO A 111 7.49 -1.37 6.97
C PRO A 111 6.93 -0.03 7.48
N GLY A 112 7.58 0.54 8.51
CA GLY A 112 7.19 1.84 9.06
C GLY A 112 5.95 1.84 9.96
N MET A 113 5.46 0.66 10.37
CA MET A 113 4.34 0.51 11.31
C MET A 113 4.82 0.34 12.76
N SER A 114 3.94 0.63 13.72
CA SER A 114 4.20 0.56 15.17
C SER A 114 4.29 -0.87 15.75
N GLY A 115 4.61 -1.86 14.92
CA GLY A 115 4.39 -3.27 15.20
C GLY A 115 2.95 -3.70 14.93
N PHE A 116 2.60 -4.95 15.26
CA PHE A 116 1.24 -5.46 15.10
C PHE A 116 0.73 -6.06 16.40
N GLN A 117 -0.58 -6.01 16.60
CA GLN A 117 -1.23 -6.64 17.75
C GLN A 117 -1.44 -8.14 17.47
N PRO A 118 -0.83 -9.05 18.24
CA PRO A 118 -1.01 -10.48 18.03
C PRO A 118 -2.39 -10.96 18.52
N GLY A 119 -2.84 -12.06 17.94
CA GLY A 119 -4.06 -12.78 18.34
C GLY A 119 -5.28 -12.48 17.48
N ASP A 120 -6.15 -13.48 17.34
CA ASP A 120 -7.31 -13.44 16.43
C ASP A 120 -8.36 -12.39 16.84
N ALA A 121 -8.35 -11.98 18.10
CA ALA A 121 -9.18 -10.88 18.61
C ALA A 121 -8.91 -9.56 17.87
N PHE A 122 -7.67 -9.34 17.43
CA PHE A 122 -7.23 -8.14 16.72
C PHE A 122 -6.77 -8.43 15.29
N SER A 123 -7.28 -9.52 14.70
CA SER A 123 -7.19 -9.76 13.26
C SER A 123 -8.21 -8.90 12.51
N LEU A 124 -7.87 -8.41 11.33
CA LEU A 124 -8.81 -7.65 10.48
C LEU A 124 -10.06 -8.47 10.15
N HIS A 125 -9.85 -9.76 9.84
CA HIS A 125 -10.92 -10.71 9.60
C HIS A 125 -11.84 -10.83 10.83
N GLY A 126 -11.31 -11.13 12.01
CA GLY A 126 -12.12 -11.25 13.22
C GLY A 126 -12.87 -9.96 13.58
N LEU A 127 -12.27 -8.80 13.37
CA LEU A 127 -12.90 -7.51 13.67
C LEU A 127 -14.03 -7.18 12.69
N MET A 128 -13.80 -7.33 11.38
CA MET A 128 -14.81 -7.01 10.37
C MET A 128 -16.00 -7.96 10.44
N ASP A 129 -15.77 -9.26 10.67
CA ASP A 129 -16.85 -10.25 10.83
C ASP A 129 -17.73 -9.97 12.04
N ARG A 130 -17.13 -9.66 13.20
CA ARG A 130 -17.88 -9.33 14.42
C ARG A 130 -18.71 -8.06 14.27
N ALA A 131 -18.28 -7.13 13.41
CA ALA A 131 -19.05 -5.94 13.03
C ALA A 131 -20.06 -6.20 11.89
N GLY A 132 -20.12 -7.43 11.37
CA GLY A 132 -20.97 -7.84 10.26
C GLY A 132 -20.60 -7.19 8.92
N VAL A 133 -19.37 -6.69 8.79
CA VAL A 133 -18.84 -6.10 7.55
C VAL A 133 -18.31 -7.24 6.70
N ARG A 134 -18.79 -7.36 5.45
CA ARG A 134 -18.28 -8.38 4.54
C ARG A 134 -16.81 -8.10 4.19
N MET A 135 -15.99 -9.15 4.18
CA MET A 135 -14.61 -9.04 3.76
C MET A 135 -14.49 -8.57 2.31
N PRO A 136 -13.58 -7.62 2.04
CA PRO A 136 -13.15 -7.33 0.68
C PRO A 136 -12.56 -8.57 -0.01
N PRO A 137 -12.56 -8.61 -1.35
CA PRO A 137 -11.81 -9.63 -2.07
C PRO A 137 -10.31 -9.46 -1.82
N GLY A 138 -9.62 -10.56 -1.51
CA GLY A 138 -8.17 -10.61 -1.39
C GLY A 138 -7.61 -11.90 -1.97
N ARG A 139 -6.56 -12.44 -1.34
CA ARG A 139 -5.79 -13.58 -1.86
C ARG A 139 -6.55 -14.90 -1.75
N ALA A 140 -7.14 -15.16 -0.59
CA ALA A 140 -7.89 -16.37 -0.24
C ALA A 140 -8.75 -16.09 1.00
N GLU A 141 -9.65 -17.03 1.34
CA GLU A 141 -10.40 -17.00 2.60
C GLU A 141 -9.42 -17.01 3.80
N GLY A 142 -9.60 -16.09 4.74
CA GLY A 142 -8.69 -15.84 5.88
C GLY A 142 -7.41 -15.07 5.55
N PHE A 143 -7.19 -14.72 4.27
CA PHE A 143 -6.07 -13.90 3.80
C PHE A 143 -6.56 -12.79 2.86
N GLU A 144 -7.73 -12.23 3.17
CA GLU A 144 -8.37 -11.16 2.40
C GLU A 144 -7.62 -9.83 2.51
N ASP A 145 -6.79 -9.68 3.55
CA ASP A 145 -5.94 -8.52 3.78
C ASP A 145 -4.69 -8.52 2.88
N ARG A 146 -4.51 -9.53 2.03
CA ARG A 146 -3.36 -9.67 1.13
C ARG A 146 -3.76 -9.68 -0.34
N TYR A 147 -2.92 -9.10 -1.18
CA TYR A 147 -3.06 -9.12 -2.64
C TYR A 147 -1.71 -9.31 -3.31
N VAL A 148 -1.63 -10.21 -4.28
CA VAL A 148 -0.40 -10.50 -5.03
C VAL A 148 -0.47 -9.86 -6.41
N TYR A 149 0.62 -9.19 -6.80
CA TYR A 149 0.80 -8.63 -8.13
C TYR A 149 2.20 -8.99 -8.65
N LEU A 150 2.42 -8.89 -9.96
CA LEU A 150 3.75 -9.08 -10.53
C LEU A 150 4.42 -7.71 -10.65
N ASP A 151 5.70 -7.62 -10.33
CA ASP A 151 6.50 -6.47 -10.70
C ASP A 151 6.84 -6.51 -12.21
N SER A 152 7.50 -5.47 -12.71
CA SER A 152 7.85 -5.38 -14.14
C SER A 152 8.92 -6.35 -14.60
N ASN A 153 9.55 -7.08 -13.68
CA ASN A 153 10.48 -8.16 -13.99
C ASN A 153 9.77 -9.52 -13.94
N GLY A 154 8.47 -9.54 -13.65
CA GLY A 154 7.66 -10.75 -13.50
C GLY A 154 7.79 -11.41 -12.13
N ASN A 155 8.45 -10.77 -11.15
CA ASN A 155 8.54 -11.34 -9.81
C ASN A 155 7.25 -11.07 -9.03
N PRO A 156 6.73 -12.04 -8.28
CA PRO A 156 5.58 -11.83 -7.43
C PRO A 156 5.91 -10.91 -6.25
N GLN A 157 5.07 -9.90 -6.06
CA GLN A 157 5.07 -8.96 -4.95
C GLN A 157 3.74 -9.07 -4.20
N GLU A 158 3.77 -8.88 -2.89
CA GLU A 158 2.58 -8.91 -2.04
C GLU A 158 2.32 -7.53 -1.42
N VAL A 159 1.05 -7.12 -1.41
CA VAL A 159 0.56 -5.97 -0.65
C VAL A 159 -0.30 -6.49 0.49
N GLN A 160 -0.02 -6.05 1.71
CA GLN A 160 -0.85 -6.30 2.88
C GLN A 160 -1.56 -5.00 3.32
N VAL A 161 -2.81 -5.13 3.72
CA VAL A 161 -3.57 -4.06 4.38
C VAL A 161 -3.44 -4.21 5.89
N CYS A 162 -3.07 -3.12 6.53
CA CYS A 162 -3.07 -2.98 7.98
C CYS A 162 -3.73 -1.67 8.35
N PHE A 163 -4.38 -1.63 9.50
CA PHE A 163 -4.84 -0.38 10.08
C PHE A 163 -3.96 0.02 11.25
N GLN A 164 -3.54 1.27 11.24
CA GLN A 164 -2.80 1.86 12.35
C GLN A 164 -3.26 3.28 12.58
N TRP A 165 -3.10 3.75 13.81
CA TRP A 165 -3.25 5.16 14.11
C TRP A 165 -1.89 5.85 13.94
N ASN A 166 -1.88 6.96 13.20
CA ASN A 166 -0.68 7.75 12.97
C ASN A 166 -0.71 9.01 13.84
N PRO A 167 0.35 9.31 14.61
CA PRO A 167 0.45 10.60 15.28
C PRO A 167 0.50 11.77 14.29
N PRO A 168 0.07 12.99 14.68
CA PRO A 168 -0.10 14.13 13.78
C PRO A 168 1.15 14.53 12.99
N ALA A 169 2.34 14.25 13.51
CA ALA A 169 3.62 14.55 12.86
C ALA A 169 4.16 13.41 11.97
N THR A 170 3.42 12.29 11.83
CA THR A 170 3.87 11.15 11.02
C THR A 170 3.90 11.55 9.55
N PRO A 171 5.06 11.51 8.86
CA PRO A 171 5.11 11.78 7.44
C PRO A 171 4.26 10.73 6.71
N THR A 172 3.15 11.15 6.10
CA THR A 172 2.32 10.30 5.25
C THR A 172 2.99 10.13 3.89
N LEU A 173 4.15 9.47 3.83
CA LEU A 173 4.95 9.41 2.61
C LEU A 173 5.44 8.01 2.27
N ARG A 174 4.86 7.51 1.17
CA ARG A 174 5.57 6.90 0.04
C ARG A 174 6.58 5.80 0.41
N SER A 175 6.09 4.58 0.63
CA SER A 175 6.76 3.37 0.13
C SER A 175 5.98 2.14 0.58
N HIS A 176 5.46 1.38 -0.38
CA HIS A 176 5.05 -0.04 -0.30
C HIS A 176 4.34 -0.58 0.97
N ALA A 177 3.73 0.30 1.75
CA ALA A 177 2.68 0.00 2.72
C ALA A 177 1.56 0.98 2.40
N ALA A 178 0.39 0.47 2.01
CA ALA A 178 -0.79 1.30 1.88
C ALA A 178 -1.27 1.67 3.29
N THR A 179 -0.53 2.55 3.96
CA THR A 179 -0.96 3.14 5.21
C THR A 179 -2.04 4.15 4.86
N ALA A 180 -3.30 3.72 4.94
CA ALA A 180 -4.43 4.62 5.00
C ALA A 180 -4.31 5.41 6.31
N SER A 181 -3.57 6.50 6.25
CA SER A 181 -3.40 7.44 7.34
C SER A 181 -4.61 8.37 7.30
N TRP A 182 -5.56 8.10 8.19
CA TRP A 182 -6.73 8.94 8.34
C TRP A 182 -6.33 10.19 9.11
N PRO A 183 -6.57 11.40 8.57
CA PRO A 183 -6.40 12.61 9.36
C PRO A 183 -7.33 12.53 10.58
N SER A 184 -6.78 12.83 11.76
CA SER A 184 -7.59 13.07 12.96
C SER A 184 -8.70 14.07 12.63
N PRO A 185 -9.93 13.92 13.17
CA PRO A 185 -10.95 14.95 13.02
C PRO A 185 -10.47 16.21 13.73
N THR A 186 -9.86 17.12 12.98
CA THR A 186 -9.67 18.50 13.42
C THR A 186 -11.07 19.11 13.48
N ARG A 187 -11.46 19.53 14.68
CA ARG A 187 -12.60 20.43 14.87
C ARG A 187 -12.31 21.77 14.19
#